data_AF-K1X073-F1
#
_entry.id   AF-K1X073-F1
#
_cell.length_a   1.000
_cell.length_b   1.000
_cell.length_c   1.000
_cell.angle_alpha   90.00
_cell.angle_beta   90.00
_cell.angle_gamma   90.00
#
_symmetry.space_group_name_H-M   'P 1'
#
loop_
_entity.id
_entity.type
_entity.pdbx_description
1 polymer ?
#
loop_
_entity_poly.entity_id
_entity_poly.type
_entity_poly.pdbx_seq_one_letter_code
_entity_poly.pdbx_strand_id
1 'polypeptide(L)'
;MDHEKPEVVSPQIYEISEATRSPITPDIEYPPSVNEPTNVDERNEPRGESVWRVLRERHINVSPTDDPRGTIGNGKRIGLQTRQMLILSTQGLFLGCGTSLAVAGPGGAVLSYVLMGTVISSVISSLCEMTALMPVNAPVMEFPRRFLDRGVGFAVGWMYWFAYTILAADELVAVSNTIRFRYDDHKTFLHWSTGENVDNAVWISLFLVIVICINMFPVFGELEYIFGCFKIIFIVMLIMMMLVLGIMRPRADAYYSQVIGSRYWDRPYSFFNPVYQVKDEDGNIQRVIQGTIGTFLAMWTTIVHAIFAYVGMDIIASTAAESKSLADAESMKMGARKINLRIITLYSLAMLTVSFVVPSDHPFINGKAQSVGAKSPFIIAVVEAGIPSAAHLFNAVFVFSSFTCAINSMYVASRVLHTLALQDQTGPEFISRRLRACRSGVPTRAVLVTAAMMLIGYMGRTGSPGERLSELASNCTVSCLIVYISICATLEDVKLYGNASEAQAAMYDRDHARYPYKSHGQWLKAAYGMVACSILLVFNGVAAFLEDPFDTRRFVASYIGIPVFLVLILGYKVRRHGLGLSRLRHWGPERSNDLRNTIQASGAKTRKGKLLFPASGLTLENARTLADWIWVWLK
;
A
#
# COMPACT_ATOMS: atom_id res chain seq x y z
N MET A 1 -44.57 -6.72 -33.30
CA MET A 1 -43.56 -7.71 -32.86
C MET A 1 -42.75 -7.01 -31.82
N ASP A 2 -43.16 -7.22 -30.59
CA ASP A 2 -42.94 -6.29 -29.51
C ASP A 2 -41.86 -6.89 -28.63
N HIS A 3 -40.75 -6.17 -28.48
CA HIS A 3 -39.64 -6.63 -27.67
C HIS A 3 -39.96 -6.36 -26.20
N GLU A 4 -40.33 -7.42 -25.49
CA GLU A 4 -40.51 -7.39 -24.03
C GLU A 4 -39.25 -6.81 -23.36
N LYS A 5 -39.46 -5.83 -22.47
CA LYS A 5 -38.38 -5.35 -21.60
C LYS A 5 -38.08 -6.43 -20.56
N PRO A 6 -36.81 -6.77 -20.31
CA PRO A 6 -36.48 -7.69 -19.22
C PRO A 6 -36.91 -7.10 -17.87
N GLU A 7 -37.46 -7.95 -16.99
CA GLU A 7 -37.99 -7.53 -15.70
C GLU A 7 -36.93 -6.90 -14.79
N VAL A 8 -37.35 -5.87 -14.05
CA VAL A 8 -36.47 -5.13 -13.14
C VAL A 8 -36.41 -5.86 -11.79
N VAL A 9 -35.37 -6.68 -11.60
CA VAL A 9 -35.03 -7.22 -10.29
C VAL A 9 -34.63 -6.06 -9.36
N SER A 10 -35.44 -5.82 -8.33
CA SER A 10 -35.20 -4.78 -7.33
C SER A 10 -34.01 -5.14 -6.42
N PRO A 11 -33.17 -4.15 -6.01
CA PRO A 11 -32.00 -4.43 -5.20
C PRO A 11 -32.37 -4.72 -3.74
N GLN A 12 -31.73 -5.72 -3.13
CA GLN A 12 -31.83 -5.96 -1.69
C GLN A 12 -31.03 -4.88 -0.93
N ILE A 13 -31.75 -4.03 -0.20
CA ILE A 13 -31.18 -3.01 0.67
C ILE A 13 -30.94 -3.62 2.06
N TYR A 14 -29.70 -3.63 2.52
CA TYR A 14 -29.34 -4.07 3.86
C TYR A 14 -29.23 -2.86 4.80
N GLU A 15 -30.29 -2.55 5.54
CA GLU A 15 -30.22 -1.59 6.64
C GLU A 15 -29.70 -2.27 7.92
N ILE A 16 -28.63 -1.71 8.51
CA ILE A 16 -28.14 -2.14 9.83
C ILE A 16 -28.79 -1.23 10.87
N SER A 17 -29.88 -1.70 11.47
CA SER A 17 -30.58 -0.98 12.55
C SER A 17 -29.92 -1.27 13.90
N GLU A 18 -29.51 -0.22 14.63
CA GLU A 18 -29.06 -0.35 16.02
C GLU A 18 -30.28 -0.56 16.94
N ALA A 19 -30.43 -1.78 17.46
CA ALA A 19 -31.57 -2.14 18.31
C ALA A 19 -31.51 -1.45 19.68
N THR A 20 -32.32 -0.40 19.86
CA THR A 20 -32.51 0.31 21.13
C THR A 20 -33.05 -0.63 22.20
N ARG A 21 -32.40 -0.69 23.38
CA ARG A 21 -32.94 -1.37 24.56
C ARG A 21 -34.06 -0.56 25.21
N SER A 22 -35.18 -1.20 25.54
CA SER A 22 -36.21 -0.70 26.46
C SER A 22 -36.65 -1.82 27.44
N PRO A 23 -37.20 -1.50 28.63
CA PRO A 23 -37.41 -2.49 29.68
C PRO A 23 -38.87 -2.99 29.83
N ILE A 24 -39.01 -4.33 29.89
CA ILE A 24 -39.78 -5.09 30.91
C ILE A 24 -41.28 -4.77 31.12
N THR A 25 -42.14 -5.59 30.46
CA THR A 25 -43.44 -6.17 30.93
C THR A 25 -44.68 -5.29 31.20
N PRO A 26 -45.91 -5.85 31.26
CA PRO A 26 -46.39 -7.20 30.88
C PRO A 26 -47.68 -7.21 29.97
N ASP A 27 -48.19 -8.42 29.71
CA ASP A 27 -49.57 -8.83 29.37
C ASP A 27 -50.28 -8.39 28.06
N ILE A 28 -50.72 -9.39 27.28
CA ILE A 28 -52.06 -9.59 26.67
C ILE A 28 -52.11 -10.98 25.99
N GLU A 29 -53.31 -11.53 25.79
CA GLU A 29 -53.60 -12.97 25.58
C GLU A 29 -53.43 -13.50 24.14
N TYR A 30 -53.31 -14.84 24.01
CA TYR A 30 -53.36 -15.60 22.75
C TYR A 30 -54.74 -16.26 22.53
N PRO A 31 -55.30 -16.22 21.31
CA PRO A 31 -56.26 -17.19 20.80
C PRO A 31 -55.58 -18.30 19.93
N PRO A 32 -56.15 -19.53 19.81
CA PRO A 32 -55.43 -20.68 19.23
C PRO A 32 -55.90 -21.19 17.85
N SER A 33 -55.05 -22.02 17.21
CA SER A 33 -55.32 -22.96 16.07
C SER A 33 -55.58 -22.35 14.68
N VAL A 34 -55.08 -22.91 13.57
CA VAL A 34 -55.69 -24.05 12.82
C VAL A 34 -54.70 -24.67 11.79
N ASN A 35 -54.62 -26.01 11.81
CA ASN A 35 -54.30 -27.03 10.77
C ASN A 35 -53.18 -26.85 9.70
N GLU A 36 -52.26 -27.83 9.66
CA GLU A 36 -51.55 -28.30 8.46
C GLU A 36 -52.38 -29.35 7.67
N PRO A 37 -52.02 -29.62 6.39
CA PRO A 37 -52.30 -30.93 5.76
C PRO A 37 -51.10 -31.58 5.02
N THR A 38 -50.69 -32.74 5.56
CA THR A 38 -50.03 -33.96 4.99
C THR A 38 -49.68 -34.14 3.49
N ASN A 39 -48.59 -34.89 3.25
CA ASN A 39 -48.05 -35.41 1.96
C ASN A 39 -48.95 -36.41 1.16
N VAL A 40 -48.89 -36.36 -0.19
CA VAL A 40 -49.25 -37.37 -1.25
C VAL A 40 -48.55 -36.92 -2.58
N ASP A 41 -48.02 -37.67 -3.56
CA ASP A 41 -47.71 -39.10 -3.87
C ASP A 41 -46.31 -39.14 -4.56
N GLU A 42 -45.60 -40.27 -4.63
CA GLU A 42 -44.37 -40.45 -5.46
C GLU A 42 -44.63 -41.36 -6.66
N ARG A 43 -44.30 -40.92 -7.89
CA ARG A 43 -44.27 -41.82 -9.08
C ARG A 43 -43.13 -41.53 -10.06
N ASN A 44 -42.48 -42.61 -10.48
CA ASN A 44 -41.60 -42.69 -11.66
C ASN A 44 -42.43 -42.54 -12.96
N GLU A 45 -41.92 -42.27 -14.16
CA GLU A 45 -40.60 -42.41 -14.84
C GLU A 45 -40.61 -41.43 -16.07
N PRO A 46 -39.61 -41.32 -16.99
CA PRO A 46 -38.28 -41.92 -17.05
C PRO A 46 -37.11 -40.94 -17.32
N ARG A 47 -35.89 -41.49 -17.45
CA ARG A 47 -34.63 -40.75 -17.74
C ARG A 47 -34.60 -40.21 -19.19
N GLY A 48 -34.13 -38.97 -19.39
CA GLY A 48 -33.96 -38.42 -20.74
C GLY A 48 -33.01 -37.23 -20.97
N GLU A 49 -32.78 -36.33 -20.00
CA GLU A 49 -32.10 -35.03 -20.32
C GLU A 49 -31.11 -34.51 -19.24
N SER A 50 -30.69 -35.36 -18.30
CA SER A 50 -30.11 -34.97 -17.01
C SER A 50 -28.59 -34.69 -16.99
N VAL A 51 -28.06 -33.88 -17.94
CA VAL A 51 -26.64 -33.43 -17.92
C VAL A 51 -26.50 -31.93 -18.13
N TRP A 52 -27.02 -31.40 -19.25
CA TRP A 52 -26.77 -30.01 -19.66
C TRP A 52 -27.58 -28.95 -18.90
N ARG A 53 -28.68 -29.34 -18.25
CA ARG A 53 -29.49 -28.46 -17.38
C ARG A 53 -28.82 -28.26 -16.01
N VAL A 54 -28.42 -29.37 -15.37
CA VAL A 54 -27.78 -29.41 -14.03
C VAL A 54 -26.45 -28.65 -13.96
N LEU A 55 -25.72 -28.54 -15.07
CA LEU A 55 -24.49 -27.75 -15.15
C LEU A 55 -24.72 -26.23 -15.22
N ARG A 56 -25.93 -25.76 -15.55
CA ARG A 56 -26.25 -24.33 -15.66
C ARG A 56 -26.73 -23.73 -14.34
N GLU A 57 -27.33 -24.54 -13.47
CA GLU A 57 -27.98 -24.13 -12.22
C GLU A 57 -27.06 -24.17 -10.99
N ARG A 58 -25.78 -24.53 -11.14
CA ARG A 58 -24.76 -24.42 -10.07
C ARG A 58 -24.09 -23.04 -9.97
N HIS A 59 -24.59 -22.03 -10.68
CA HIS A 59 -24.29 -20.64 -10.34
C HIS A 59 -25.06 -20.27 -9.06
N ILE A 60 -24.31 -20.07 -7.97
CA ILE A 60 -24.85 -19.96 -6.61
C ILE A 60 -25.80 -18.77 -6.49
N ASN A 61 -27.09 -19.06 -6.29
CA ASN A 61 -28.04 -18.10 -5.76
C ASN A 61 -27.68 -17.81 -4.30
N VAL A 62 -27.27 -16.58 -4.01
CA VAL A 62 -27.12 -16.09 -2.63
C VAL A 62 -28.33 -15.21 -2.32
N SER A 63 -29.44 -15.85 -2.00
CA SER A 63 -30.56 -15.20 -1.33
C SER A 63 -30.34 -15.26 0.18
N PRO A 64 -30.43 -14.16 0.94
CA PRO A 64 -30.65 -14.23 2.37
C PRO A 64 -32.05 -14.81 2.62
N THR A 65 -32.14 -15.79 3.51
CA THR A 65 -33.39 -16.26 4.10
C THR A 65 -33.24 -16.19 5.61
N ASP A 66 -34.20 -15.59 6.29
CA ASP A 66 -34.14 -15.36 7.74
C ASP A 66 -34.22 -16.67 8.55
N ASP A 67 -33.14 -17.01 9.24
CA ASP A 67 -33.12 -18.00 10.32
C ASP A 67 -32.22 -17.47 11.46
N PRO A 68 -32.75 -17.20 12.66
CA PRO A 68 -31.95 -16.75 13.79
C PRO A 68 -30.92 -17.76 14.33
N ARG A 69 -30.96 -19.06 13.94
CA ARG A 69 -30.13 -20.14 14.53
C ARG A 69 -29.61 -21.19 13.52
N GLY A 70 -29.46 -20.84 12.23
CA GLY A 70 -28.91 -21.73 11.19
C GLY A 70 -27.48 -21.40 10.74
N THR A 71 -26.53 -22.35 10.84
CA THR A 71 -25.14 -22.16 10.38
C THR A 71 -24.89 -22.56 8.92
N ILE A 72 -24.53 -21.59 8.08
CA ILE A 72 -23.69 -21.71 6.86
C ILE A 72 -23.08 -20.32 6.56
N GLY A 73 -21.83 -20.14 6.12
CA GLY A 73 -20.78 -21.11 5.83
C GLY A 73 -19.37 -20.54 6.12
N ASN A 74 -18.36 -21.41 6.20
CA ASN A 74 -17.06 -21.14 6.84
C ASN A 74 -16.06 -20.28 6.04
N GLY A 75 -16.42 -19.02 5.78
CA GLY A 75 -15.46 -17.93 5.74
C GLY A 75 -15.41 -17.25 7.10
N LYS A 76 -14.42 -17.55 7.96
CA LYS A 76 -14.22 -16.80 9.21
C LYS A 76 -13.90 -15.34 8.85
N ARG A 77 -14.90 -14.45 8.94
CA ARG A 77 -14.65 -13.00 9.02
C ARG A 77 -13.75 -12.78 10.22
N ILE A 78 -12.51 -12.37 10.00
CA ILE A 78 -11.51 -12.24 11.06
C ILE A 78 -12.02 -11.19 12.06
N GLY A 79 -11.90 -11.50 13.35
CA GLY A 79 -12.49 -10.77 14.46
C GLY A 79 -11.82 -9.42 14.77
N LEU A 80 -11.49 -8.64 13.73
CA LEU A 80 -10.86 -7.32 13.80
C LEU A 80 -11.76 -6.32 14.55
N GLN A 81 -11.67 -6.37 15.88
CA GLN A 81 -12.34 -5.44 16.79
C GLN A 81 -11.72 -4.05 16.67
N THR A 82 -12.46 -3.15 16.01
CA THR A 82 -12.45 -1.70 16.32
C THR A 82 -11.07 -1.04 16.36
N ARG A 83 -10.13 -1.49 15.52
CA ARG A 83 -8.77 -0.96 15.42
C ARG A 83 -8.47 -0.57 13.98
N GLN A 84 -7.97 0.65 13.78
CA GLN A 84 -7.52 1.13 12.48
C GLN A 84 -6.11 0.62 12.24
N MET A 85 -5.86 -0.01 11.09
CA MET A 85 -4.56 -0.61 10.77
C MET A 85 -3.49 0.48 10.57
N LEU A 86 -2.26 0.22 11.05
CA LEU A 86 -1.23 1.24 11.25
C LEU A 86 -0.02 1.03 10.30
N ILE A 87 -0.33 0.77 9.04
CA ILE A 87 0.64 0.41 8.00
C ILE A 87 1.63 1.56 7.75
N LEU A 88 2.92 1.22 7.73
CA LEU A 88 4.03 2.16 7.51
C LEU A 88 5.24 1.42 6.90
N SER A 89 5.66 1.84 5.70
CA SER A 89 6.81 1.29 4.96
C SER A 89 8.09 2.07 5.27
N THR A 90 8.78 1.74 6.36
CA THR A 90 9.86 2.62 6.86
C THR A 90 11.25 2.33 6.28
N GLN A 91 11.45 1.27 5.48
CA GLN A 91 12.76 0.91 4.91
C GLN A 91 13.36 2.08 4.10
N GLY A 92 12.61 2.60 3.13
CA GLY A 92 13.02 3.78 2.35
C GLY A 92 13.13 5.10 3.14
N LEU A 93 12.50 5.20 4.32
CA LEU A 93 12.65 6.36 5.20
C LEU A 93 13.89 6.26 6.10
N PHE A 94 14.23 5.08 6.62
CA PHE A 94 15.34 4.91 7.56
C PHE A 94 16.68 4.62 6.88
N LEU A 95 16.67 3.94 5.74
CA LEU A 95 17.87 3.55 4.99
C LEU A 95 18.07 4.44 3.76
N GLY A 96 16.99 4.73 3.02
CA GLY A 96 17.05 5.54 1.80
C GLY A 96 17.33 7.04 2.01
N CYS A 97 16.98 7.60 3.18
CA CYS A 97 17.12 9.03 3.44
C CYS A 97 18.59 9.52 3.46
N GLY A 98 19.57 8.64 3.69
CA GLY A 98 20.99 8.98 3.58
C GLY A 98 21.39 9.30 2.15
N THR A 99 20.95 8.49 1.18
CA THR A 99 21.15 8.76 -0.25
C THR A 99 20.41 10.03 -0.67
N SER A 100 19.17 10.22 -0.21
CA SER A 100 18.39 11.45 -0.45
C SER A 100 19.11 12.72 0.04
N LEU A 101 19.67 12.68 1.25
CA LEU A 101 20.42 13.79 1.86
C LEU A 101 21.74 14.06 1.14
N ALA A 102 22.48 13.02 0.78
CA ALA A 102 23.75 13.13 0.05
C ALA A 102 23.56 13.70 -1.36
N VAL A 103 22.49 13.30 -2.06
CA VAL A 103 22.22 13.75 -3.43
C VAL A 103 21.65 15.17 -3.45
N ALA A 104 20.45 15.41 -2.90
CA ALA A 104 19.78 16.72 -3.02
C ALA A 104 20.25 17.80 -2.03
N GLY A 105 21.03 17.43 -1.00
CA GLY A 105 21.29 18.30 0.13
C GLY A 105 20.09 18.42 1.08
N PRO A 106 20.22 19.17 2.18
CA PRO A 106 19.26 19.14 3.30
C PRO A 106 17.84 19.61 2.92
N GLY A 107 17.69 20.84 2.44
CA GLY A 107 16.40 21.39 2.04
C GLY A 107 15.83 20.74 0.78
N GLY A 108 16.70 20.38 -0.17
CA GLY A 108 16.34 19.63 -1.37
C GLY A 108 15.74 18.25 -1.06
N ALA A 109 16.30 17.51 -0.10
CA ALA A 109 15.76 16.24 0.36
C ALA A 109 14.39 16.44 1.04
N VAL A 110 14.28 17.39 1.99
CA VAL A 110 13.00 17.69 2.66
C VAL A 110 11.90 18.04 1.65
N LEU A 111 12.18 18.94 0.70
CA LEU A 111 11.22 19.35 -0.32
C LEU A 111 10.80 18.18 -1.22
N SER A 112 11.72 17.26 -1.52
CA SER A 112 11.43 16.04 -2.30
C SER A 112 10.45 15.10 -1.58
N TYR A 113 10.65 14.86 -0.27
CA TYR A 113 9.71 14.06 0.53
C TYR A 113 8.34 14.74 0.70
N VAL A 114 8.29 16.06 0.85
CA VAL A 114 7.02 16.82 0.90
C VAL A 114 6.24 16.69 -0.40
N LEU A 115 6.90 16.94 -1.55
CA LEU A 115 6.27 16.88 -2.86
C LEU A 115 5.78 15.46 -3.18
N MET A 116 6.63 14.44 -3.02
CA MET A 116 6.21 13.06 -3.28
C MET A 116 5.12 12.59 -2.30
N GLY A 117 5.18 13.06 -1.04
CA GLY A 117 4.12 12.85 -0.06
C GLY A 117 2.77 13.44 -0.50
N THR A 118 2.77 14.61 -1.14
CA THR A 118 1.53 15.16 -1.73
C THR A 118 1.02 14.39 -2.95
N VAL A 119 1.92 13.86 -3.80
CA VAL A 119 1.55 12.98 -4.93
C VAL A 119 0.87 11.71 -4.41
N ILE A 120 1.51 10.96 -3.51
CA ILE A 120 0.94 9.71 -2.98
C ILE A 120 -0.35 9.99 -2.17
N SER A 121 -0.39 11.05 -1.36
CA SER A 121 -1.61 11.49 -0.66
C SER A 121 -2.79 11.76 -1.61
N SER A 122 -2.53 12.20 -2.85
CA SER A 122 -3.57 12.35 -3.89
C SER A 122 -4.06 11.00 -4.42
N VAL A 123 -3.17 10.05 -4.72
CA VAL A 123 -3.50 8.67 -5.16
C VAL A 123 -4.29 7.93 -4.08
N ILE A 124 -3.82 7.96 -2.83
CA ILE A 124 -4.48 7.31 -1.69
C ILE A 124 -5.81 7.99 -1.36
N SER A 125 -5.95 9.31 -1.56
CA SER A 125 -7.27 9.97 -1.51
C SER A 125 -8.24 9.40 -2.54
N SER A 126 -7.79 9.13 -3.77
CA SER A 126 -8.61 8.51 -4.82
C SER A 126 -9.01 7.09 -4.49
N LEU A 127 -8.03 6.24 -4.16
CA LEU A 127 -8.26 4.83 -3.83
C LEU A 127 -9.24 4.67 -2.66
N CYS A 128 -9.08 5.45 -1.57
CA CYS A 128 -9.90 5.32 -0.37
C CYS A 128 -11.32 5.93 -0.50
N GLU A 129 -11.57 6.92 -1.38
CA GLU A 129 -12.93 7.37 -1.71
C GLU A 129 -13.69 6.24 -2.44
N MET A 130 -13.03 5.55 -3.37
CA MET A 130 -13.61 4.40 -4.09
C MET A 130 -13.79 3.17 -3.19
N THR A 131 -12.84 2.86 -2.30
CA THR A 131 -12.97 1.74 -1.35
C THR A 131 -14.01 2.02 -0.25
N ALA A 132 -14.24 3.28 0.14
CA ALA A 132 -15.34 3.64 1.03
C ALA A 132 -16.72 3.55 0.37
N LEU A 133 -16.80 3.64 -0.97
CA LEU A 133 -18.03 3.38 -1.73
C LEU A 133 -18.25 1.87 -1.92
N MET A 134 -17.19 1.13 -2.25
CA MET A 134 -17.22 -0.31 -2.50
C MET A 134 -15.99 -1.03 -1.91
N PRO A 135 -16.09 -1.59 -0.70
CA PRO A 135 -15.02 -2.44 -0.15
C PRO A 135 -14.98 -3.78 -0.91
N VAL A 136 -13.90 -3.99 -1.67
CA VAL A 136 -13.67 -5.19 -2.48
C VAL A 136 -12.26 -5.75 -2.22
N ASN A 137 -12.06 -7.05 -2.41
CA ASN A 137 -10.74 -7.68 -2.28
C ASN A 137 -9.82 -7.20 -3.41
N ALA A 138 -8.57 -6.83 -3.08
CA ALA A 138 -7.60 -6.26 -4.03
C ALA A 138 -8.18 -5.11 -4.91
N PRO A 139 -8.66 -4.00 -4.29
CA PRO A 139 -9.35 -2.91 -4.99
C PRO A 139 -8.48 -2.25 -6.08
N VAL A 140 -7.17 -2.28 -5.88
CA VAL A 140 -6.15 -1.81 -6.82
C VAL A 140 -6.27 -2.45 -8.21
N MET A 141 -6.66 -3.72 -8.32
CA MET A 141 -6.92 -4.38 -9.62
C MET A 141 -8.42 -4.42 -9.99
N GLU A 142 -9.32 -4.50 -9.00
CA GLU A 142 -10.76 -4.52 -9.23
C GLU A 142 -11.29 -3.20 -9.82
N PHE A 143 -10.81 -2.04 -9.37
CA PHE A 143 -11.30 -0.76 -9.90
C PHE A 143 -10.90 -0.52 -11.38
N PRO A 144 -9.63 -0.72 -11.81
CA PRO A 144 -9.29 -0.68 -13.24
C PRO A 144 -10.02 -1.74 -14.08
N ARG A 145 -10.23 -2.95 -13.55
CA ARG A 145 -11.02 -4.01 -14.19
C ARG A 145 -12.49 -3.63 -14.41
N ARG A 146 -13.09 -2.88 -13.48
CA ARG A 146 -14.50 -2.47 -13.52
C ARG A 146 -14.70 -1.25 -14.43
N PHE A 147 -13.97 -0.18 -14.17
CA PHE A 147 -14.24 1.15 -14.73
C PHE A 147 -13.50 1.44 -16.06
N LEU A 148 -12.25 0.99 -16.21
CA LEU A 148 -11.47 1.22 -17.44
C LEU A 148 -11.71 0.08 -18.45
N ASP A 149 -11.09 -1.07 -18.23
CA ASP A 149 -11.08 -2.22 -19.14
C ASP A 149 -10.60 -3.48 -18.40
N ARG A 150 -11.22 -4.64 -18.68
CA ARG A 150 -10.84 -5.92 -18.06
C ARG A 150 -9.39 -6.36 -18.31
N GLY A 151 -8.79 -5.96 -19.43
CA GLY A 151 -7.38 -6.17 -19.76
C GLY A 151 -6.45 -5.25 -18.99
N VAL A 152 -6.84 -3.99 -18.75
CA VAL A 152 -6.11 -3.08 -17.84
C VAL A 152 -6.09 -3.66 -16.43
N GLY A 153 -7.24 -4.10 -15.91
CA GLY A 153 -7.32 -4.76 -14.61
C GLY A 153 -6.49 -6.05 -14.49
N PHE A 154 -6.44 -6.86 -15.56
CA PHE A 154 -5.56 -8.03 -15.66
C PHE A 154 -4.08 -7.65 -15.57
N ALA A 155 -3.65 -6.66 -16.35
CA ALA A 155 -2.26 -6.20 -16.39
C ALA A 155 -1.82 -5.57 -15.05
N VAL A 156 -2.67 -4.70 -14.49
CA VAL A 156 -2.50 -4.16 -13.13
C VAL A 156 -2.34 -5.28 -12.11
N GLY A 157 -3.24 -6.28 -12.09
CA GLY A 157 -3.18 -7.38 -11.14
C GLY A 157 -1.87 -8.17 -11.20
N TRP A 158 -1.41 -8.53 -12.40
CA TRP A 158 -0.15 -9.27 -12.57
C TRP A 158 1.10 -8.44 -12.22
N MET A 159 1.16 -7.17 -12.64
CA MET A 159 2.29 -6.29 -12.31
C MET A 159 2.34 -5.97 -10.81
N TYR A 160 1.19 -5.75 -10.19
CA TYR A 160 1.07 -5.45 -8.76
C TYR A 160 1.40 -6.69 -7.90
N TRP A 161 0.99 -7.90 -8.31
CA TRP A 161 1.45 -9.14 -7.69
C TRP A 161 2.96 -9.29 -7.78
N PHE A 162 3.54 -9.13 -8.97
CA PHE A 162 4.98 -9.26 -9.19
C PHE A 162 5.75 -8.24 -8.35
N ALA A 163 5.35 -6.95 -8.39
CA ALA A 163 5.98 -5.87 -7.66
C ALA A 163 6.03 -6.15 -6.15
N TYR A 164 4.89 -6.47 -5.53
CA TYR A 164 4.85 -6.79 -4.09
C TYR A 164 5.57 -8.09 -3.73
N THR A 165 5.72 -9.03 -4.67
CA THR A 165 6.50 -10.27 -4.46
C THR A 165 8.00 -9.99 -4.44
N ILE A 166 8.50 -9.15 -5.35
CA ILE A 166 9.91 -8.73 -5.36
C ILE A 166 10.22 -7.82 -4.16
N LEU A 167 9.36 -6.86 -3.84
CA LEU A 167 9.53 -5.98 -2.67
C LEU A 167 9.55 -6.78 -1.35
N ALA A 168 8.75 -7.85 -1.24
CA ALA A 168 8.82 -8.76 -0.09
C ALA A 168 10.15 -9.53 -0.02
N ALA A 169 10.79 -9.81 -1.16
CA ALA A 169 12.11 -10.46 -1.22
C ALA A 169 13.26 -9.48 -0.92
N ASP A 170 13.16 -8.24 -1.41
CA ASP A 170 14.12 -7.16 -1.10
C ASP A 170 14.12 -6.83 0.40
N GLU A 171 12.94 -6.70 1.03
CA GLU A 171 12.84 -6.46 2.48
C GLU A 171 13.45 -7.61 3.31
N LEU A 172 13.39 -8.88 2.84
CA LEU A 172 14.11 -9.99 3.49
C LEU A 172 15.64 -9.89 3.34
N VAL A 173 16.12 -9.38 2.20
CA VAL A 173 17.53 -9.11 1.94
C VAL A 173 18.03 -7.92 2.76
N ALA A 174 17.21 -6.88 2.90
CA ALA A 174 17.45 -5.75 3.77
C ALA A 174 17.53 -6.18 5.25
N VAL A 175 16.65 -7.09 5.69
CA VAL A 175 16.74 -7.75 7.01
C VAL A 175 18.09 -8.44 7.19
N SER A 176 18.51 -9.32 6.27
CA SER A 176 19.80 -10.02 6.41
C SER A 176 20.98 -9.05 6.43
N ASN A 177 21.02 -8.09 5.51
CA ASN A 177 22.11 -7.11 5.40
C ASN A 177 22.14 -6.07 6.53
N THR A 178 21.02 -5.86 7.25
CA THR A 178 20.96 -4.98 8.43
C THR A 178 21.29 -5.75 9.71
N ILE A 179 21.10 -7.08 9.75
CA ILE A 179 21.60 -7.94 10.84
C ILE A 179 23.13 -8.05 10.82
N ARG A 180 23.76 -7.99 9.63
CA ARG A 180 25.22 -7.85 9.49
C ARG A 180 25.68 -6.41 9.77
N PHE A 181 25.26 -5.87 10.91
CA PHE A 181 25.58 -4.52 11.35
C PHE A 181 27.06 -4.39 11.71
N ARG A 182 27.72 -3.48 11.00
CA ARG A 182 29.06 -2.98 11.30
C ARG A 182 29.12 -1.47 11.04
N TYR A 183 29.69 -0.75 11.99
CA TYR A 183 29.97 0.68 11.94
C TYR A 183 31.38 0.88 12.48
N ASP A 184 32.25 1.50 11.69
CA ASP A 184 33.69 1.58 11.96
C ASP A 184 34.26 2.86 11.32
N ASP A 185 34.41 3.91 12.13
CA ASP A 185 34.97 5.22 11.73
C ASP A 185 36.35 5.51 12.34
N HIS A 186 37.03 4.44 12.79
CA HIS A 186 38.30 4.48 13.52
C HIS A 186 38.27 5.14 14.91
N LYS A 187 37.11 5.63 15.39
CA LYS A 187 36.92 6.12 16.77
C LYS A 187 35.93 5.25 17.55
N THR A 188 34.81 4.88 16.93
CA THR A 188 33.75 4.05 17.50
C THR A 188 33.55 2.81 16.63
N PHE A 189 33.73 1.65 17.25
CA PHE A 189 33.58 0.35 16.59
C PHE A 189 32.35 -0.38 17.14
N LEU A 190 31.30 -0.48 16.32
CA LEU A 190 30.07 -1.21 16.65
C LEU A 190 29.89 -2.34 15.65
N HIS A 191 29.71 -3.56 16.14
CA HIS A 191 29.51 -4.74 15.31
C HIS A 191 28.52 -5.71 15.98
N TRP A 192 27.82 -6.50 15.18
CA TRP A 192 26.99 -7.61 15.65
C TRP A 192 27.63 -8.94 15.26
N SER A 193 28.38 -9.53 16.19
CA SER A 193 29.12 -10.78 15.96
C SER A 193 28.26 -11.94 15.45
N THR A 194 27.02 -12.07 15.92
CA THR A 194 26.04 -13.06 15.41
C THR A 194 25.66 -12.83 13.94
N GLY A 195 25.68 -11.58 13.48
CA GLY A 195 25.43 -11.23 12.08
C GLY A 195 26.66 -11.41 11.20
N GLU A 196 27.84 -10.97 11.66
CA GLU A 196 29.07 -11.10 10.87
C GLU A 196 29.46 -12.56 10.62
N ASN A 197 29.33 -13.44 11.62
CA ASN A 197 29.69 -14.86 11.53
C ASN A 197 28.66 -15.76 10.82
N VAL A 198 27.44 -15.27 10.54
CA VAL A 198 26.36 -16.06 9.95
C VAL A 198 26.04 -15.56 8.54
N ASP A 199 25.87 -16.50 7.61
CA ASP A 199 25.62 -16.21 6.20
C ASP A 199 24.24 -15.56 5.96
N ASN A 200 24.18 -14.58 5.05
CA ASN A 200 22.94 -13.92 4.64
C ASN A 200 21.85 -14.92 4.22
N ALA A 201 22.19 -16.04 3.59
CA ALA A 201 21.22 -17.07 3.20
C ALA A 201 20.53 -17.74 4.41
N VAL A 202 21.19 -17.84 5.57
CA VAL A 202 20.56 -18.41 6.79
C VAL A 202 19.52 -17.45 7.34
N TRP A 203 19.82 -16.15 7.35
CA TRP A 203 18.86 -15.11 7.75
C TRP A 203 17.67 -15.02 6.79
N ILE A 204 17.91 -15.03 5.47
CA ILE A 204 16.85 -15.06 4.46
C ILE A 204 15.97 -16.30 4.65
N SER A 205 16.56 -17.49 4.86
CA SER A 205 15.82 -18.73 5.16
C SER A 205 14.92 -18.59 6.38
N LEU A 206 15.48 -18.12 7.49
CA LEU A 206 14.79 -18.00 8.78
C LEU A 206 13.60 -17.04 8.69
N PHE A 207 13.82 -15.82 8.19
CA PHE A 207 12.76 -14.82 8.09
C PHE A 207 11.73 -15.16 7.02
N LEU A 208 12.11 -15.79 5.90
CA LEU A 208 11.14 -16.31 4.91
C LEU A 208 10.20 -17.33 5.53
N VAL A 209 10.71 -18.31 6.30
CA VAL A 209 9.87 -19.30 6.99
C VAL A 209 8.91 -18.63 7.98
N ILE A 210 9.37 -17.63 8.75
CA ILE A 210 8.52 -16.90 9.70
C ILE A 210 7.44 -16.08 8.96
N VAL A 211 7.80 -15.39 7.86
CA VAL A 211 6.87 -14.63 7.01
C VAL A 211 5.80 -15.54 6.39
N ILE A 212 6.17 -16.75 5.93
CA ILE A 212 5.26 -17.81 5.47
C ILE A 212 4.31 -18.20 6.61
N CYS A 213 4.83 -18.59 7.77
CA CYS A 213 4.03 -19.05 8.90
C CYS A 213 2.99 -17.99 9.32
N ILE A 214 3.42 -16.74 9.53
CA ILE A 214 2.52 -15.65 9.93
C ILE A 214 1.39 -15.44 8.91
N ASN A 215 1.70 -15.45 7.61
CA ASN A 215 0.69 -15.27 6.57
C ASN A 215 -0.21 -16.49 6.31
N MET A 216 0.17 -17.69 6.77
CA MET A 216 -0.69 -18.88 6.72
C MET A 216 -1.72 -18.92 7.86
N PHE A 217 -1.55 -18.12 8.92
CA PHE A 217 -2.48 -18.02 10.05
C PHE A 217 -3.38 -16.77 9.95
N PRO A 218 -4.65 -16.84 10.42
CA PRO A 218 -5.60 -15.71 10.35
C PRO A 218 -5.36 -14.66 11.46
N VAL A 219 -4.11 -14.34 11.77
CA VAL A 219 -3.69 -13.42 12.87
C VAL A 219 -3.04 -12.12 12.36
N PHE A 220 -2.77 -12.02 11.06
CA PHE A 220 -2.05 -10.91 10.43
C PHE A 220 -2.53 -9.52 10.86
N GLY A 221 -3.85 -9.26 10.85
CA GLY A 221 -4.40 -7.94 11.16
C GLY A 221 -4.25 -7.50 12.63
N GLU A 222 -4.11 -8.44 13.57
CA GLU A 222 -3.82 -8.14 14.97
C GLU A 222 -2.32 -7.85 15.16
N LEU A 223 -1.47 -8.65 14.52
CA LEU A 223 -0.02 -8.47 14.55
C LEU A 223 0.41 -7.13 13.93
N GLU A 224 -0.06 -6.78 12.73
CA GLU A 224 0.34 -5.52 12.09
C GLU A 224 -0.29 -4.28 12.76
N TYR A 225 -1.37 -4.42 13.53
CA TYR A 225 -1.78 -3.34 14.45
C TYR A 225 -0.72 -3.10 15.53
N ILE A 226 -0.22 -4.16 16.17
CA ILE A 226 0.81 -4.07 17.22
C ILE A 226 2.14 -3.55 16.63
N PHE A 227 2.55 -4.10 15.48
CA PHE A 227 3.78 -3.69 14.79
C PHE A 227 3.71 -2.24 14.29
N GLY A 228 2.58 -1.83 13.72
CA GLY A 228 2.33 -0.45 13.30
C GLY A 228 2.26 0.55 14.47
N CYS A 229 1.70 0.15 15.62
CA CYS A 229 1.82 0.91 16.87
C CYS A 229 3.30 1.15 17.25
N PHE A 230 4.12 0.09 17.22
CA PHE A 230 5.54 0.18 17.54
C PHE A 230 6.31 1.07 16.56
N LYS A 231 6.08 0.93 15.25
CA LYS A 231 6.66 1.78 14.19
C LYS A 231 6.33 3.27 14.42
N ILE A 232 5.08 3.59 14.77
CA ILE A 232 4.64 4.98 15.02
C ILE A 232 5.24 5.56 16.31
N ILE A 233 5.37 4.77 17.37
CA ILE A 233 6.06 5.21 18.60
C ILE A 233 7.55 5.46 18.30
N PHE A 234 8.19 4.56 17.54
CA PHE A 234 9.60 4.68 17.19
C PHE A 234 9.91 5.90 16.31
N ILE A 235 9.16 6.15 15.23
CA ILE A 235 9.40 7.32 14.37
C ILE A 235 9.20 8.64 15.13
N VAL A 236 8.23 8.72 16.05
CA VAL A 236 8.04 9.91 16.90
C VAL A 236 9.20 10.08 17.89
N MET A 237 9.66 9.00 18.54
CA MET A 237 10.82 9.03 19.43
C MET A 237 12.10 9.45 18.68
N LEU A 238 12.30 8.94 17.46
CA LEU A 238 13.42 9.27 16.59
C LEU A 238 13.36 10.74 16.13
N ILE A 239 12.20 11.27 15.72
CA ILE A 239 12.02 12.70 15.41
C ILE A 239 12.37 13.57 16.62
N MET A 240 11.85 13.22 17.80
CA MET A 240 12.13 13.96 19.04
C MET A 240 13.60 13.88 19.44
N MET A 241 14.28 12.74 19.26
CA MET A 241 15.70 12.61 19.56
C MET A 241 16.56 13.41 18.59
N MET A 242 16.27 13.40 17.28
CA MET A 242 16.99 14.26 16.33
C MET A 242 16.83 15.76 16.69
N LEU A 243 15.61 16.19 17.04
CA LEU A 243 15.37 17.57 17.51
C LEU A 243 16.20 17.91 18.77
N VAL A 244 16.26 17.00 19.74
CA VAL A 244 17.09 17.16 20.95
C VAL A 244 18.58 17.22 20.60
N LEU A 245 19.09 16.33 19.75
CA LEU A 245 20.50 16.31 19.35
C LEU A 245 20.95 17.59 18.64
N GLY A 246 20.08 18.19 17.83
CA GLY A 246 20.36 19.47 17.15
C GLY A 246 20.52 20.68 18.08
N ILE A 247 19.89 20.66 19.26
CA ILE A 247 19.88 21.79 20.23
C ILE A 247 20.66 21.51 21.52
N MET A 248 20.95 20.24 21.84
CA MET A 248 21.64 19.85 23.08
C MET A 248 23.10 20.31 23.06
N ARG A 249 23.62 20.73 24.22
CA ARG A 249 25.07 20.93 24.39
C ARG A 249 25.79 19.60 24.15
N PRO A 250 26.88 19.55 23.37
CA PRO A 250 27.55 18.31 23.06
C PRO A 250 28.02 17.56 24.32
N ARG A 251 28.01 16.23 24.26
CA ARG A 251 28.58 15.37 25.31
C ARG A 251 30.12 15.42 25.24
N ALA A 252 30.78 14.98 26.30
CA ALA A 252 32.25 14.87 26.31
C ALA A 252 32.77 13.96 25.19
N ASP A 253 32.02 12.89 24.89
CA ASP A 253 32.34 11.89 23.86
C ASP A 253 31.74 12.21 22.47
N ALA A 254 31.15 13.40 22.30
CA ALA A 254 30.59 13.82 21.01
C ALA A 254 31.69 14.27 20.03
N TYR A 255 31.45 14.07 18.74
CA TYR A 255 32.43 14.32 17.67
C TYR A 255 32.54 15.81 17.33
N TYR A 256 31.63 16.63 17.87
CA TYR A 256 31.50 18.06 17.63
C TYR A 256 31.53 18.84 18.95
N SER A 257 32.29 19.93 19.01
CA SER A 257 32.53 20.71 20.24
C SER A 257 31.53 21.85 20.51
N GLN A 258 30.57 22.07 19.61
CA GLN A 258 29.56 23.13 19.70
C GLN A 258 28.19 22.58 19.27
N VAL A 259 27.11 23.19 19.76
CA VAL A 259 25.73 22.87 19.33
C VAL A 259 25.61 22.95 17.80
N ILE A 260 24.90 22.00 17.18
CA ILE A 260 24.81 21.89 15.73
C ILE A 260 23.94 23.02 15.15
N GLY A 261 22.71 23.19 15.66
CA GLY A 261 21.79 24.23 15.19
C GLY A 261 21.53 24.15 13.67
N SER A 262 21.73 25.27 12.97
CA SER A 262 21.55 25.39 11.51
C SER A 262 22.79 25.03 10.68
N ARG A 263 23.90 24.60 11.31
CA ARG A 263 25.23 24.44 10.68
C ARG A 263 25.25 23.70 9.33
N TYR A 264 24.46 22.64 9.18
CA TYR A 264 24.44 21.83 7.96
C TYR A 264 23.51 22.38 6.86
N TRP A 265 22.81 23.48 7.14
CA TRP A 265 22.04 24.27 6.17
C TRP A 265 22.79 25.57 5.77
N ASP A 266 23.65 26.07 6.66
CA ASP A 266 24.52 27.23 6.45
C ASP A 266 25.83 26.86 5.69
N ARG A 267 26.57 27.88 5.23
CA ARG A 267 27.84 27.69 4.50
C ARG A 267 28.85 26.89 5.34
N PRO A 268 29.58 25.91 4.77
CA PRO A 268 29.77 25.65 3.33
C PRO A 268 28.62 24.91 2.62
N TYR A 269 27.62 24.42 3.37
CA TYR A 269 26.43 23.80 2.82
C TYR A 269 25.45 24.85 2.27
N SER A 270 24.32 24.38 1.75
CA SER A 270 23.25 25.18 1.18
C SER A 270 21.94 24.40 1.23
N PHE A 271 20.80 25.08 1.12
CA PHE A 271 19.47 24.46 1.06
C PHE A 271 19.39 23.37 -0.01
N PHE A 272 19.98 23.62 -1.19
CA PHE A 272 20.14 22.64 -2.26
C PHE A 272 21.61 22.32 -2.47
N ASN A 273 21.93 21.04 -2.70
CA ASN A 273 23.22 20.67 -3.25
C ASN A 273 23.32 21.18 -4.72
N PRO A 274 24.31 22.02 -5.08
CA PRO A 274 24.49 22.49 -6.46
C PRO A 274 25.32 21.52 -7.32
N VAL A 275 25.69 20.35 -6.80
CA VAL A 275 26.59 19.38 -7.43
C VAL A 275 25.92 18.01 -7.55
N TYR A 276 25.51 17.64 -8.77
CA TYR A 276 25.04 16.29 -9.08
C TYR A 276 26.21 15.43 -9.57
N GLN A 277 26.44 14.28 -8.92
CA GLN A 277 27.49 13.33 -9.27
C GLN A 277 26.87 12.14 -10.01
N VAL A 278 27.26 11.93 -11.26
CA VAL A 278 26.98 10.69 -12.00
C VAL A 278 27.99 9.64 -11.53
N LYS A 279 27.49 8.46 -11.12
CA LYS A 279 28.30 7.37 -10.58
C LYS A 279 28.10 6.08 -11.37
N ASP A 280 29.23 5.45 -11.70
CA ASP A 280 29.36 4.20 -12.44
C ASP A 280 28.72 3.00 -11.70
N GLU A 281 28.77 1.81 -12.29
CA GLU A 281 28.46 0.54 -11.63
C GLU A 281 29.40 0.29 -10.43
N ASP A 282 30.70 0.57 -10.59
CA ASP A 282 31.71 0.54 -9.51
C ASP A 282 31.58 1.71 -8.50
N GLY A 283 30.61 2.61 -8.66
CA GLY A 283 30.42 3.79 -7.81
C GLY A 283 31.42 4.94 -8.04
N ASN A 284 32.35 4.79 -9.00
CA ASN A 284 33.28 5.82 -9.44
C ASN A 284 32.54 7.04 -10.01
N ILE A 285 33.03 8.26 -9.73
CA ILE A 285 32.42 9.49 -10.24
C ILE A 285 32.88 9.71 -11.69
N GLN A 286 32.03 9.39 -12.66
CA GLN A 286 32.30 9.65 -14.08
C GLN A 286 32.22 11.14 -14.40
N ARG A 287 31.15 11.80 -13.94
CA ARG A 287 30.79 13.17 -14.37
C ARG A 287 30.16 13.96 -13.23
N VAL A 288 30.50 15.24 -13.19
CA VAL A 288 29.99 16.18 -12.18
C VAL A 288 29.25 17.31 -12.88
N ILE A 289 27.94 17.41 -12.64
CA ILE A 289 27.07 18.43 -13.22
C ILE A 289 26.79 19.48 -12.14
N GLN A 290 27.18 20.73 -12.40
CA GLN A 290 27.12 21.82 -11.41
C GLN A 290 26.07 22.89 -11.77
N GLY A 291 25.65 23.66 -10.77
CA GLY A 291 24.70 24.77 -10.92
C GLY A 291 23.25 24.32 -10.97
N THR A 292 22.35 25.17 -11.47
CA THR A 292 20.89 24.98 -11.42
C THR A 292 20.42 23.65 -12.04
N ILE A 293 21.09 23.18 -13.09
CA ILE A 293 20.80 21.88 -13.72
C ILE A 293 21.20 20.73 -12.78
N GLY A 294 22.37 20.83 -12.12
CA GLY A 294 22.79 19.89 -11.08
C GLY A 294 21.80 19.85 -9.91
N THR A 295 21.41 21.01 -9.39
CA THR A 295 20.35 21.14 -8.37
C THR A 295 19.06 20.43 -8.78
N PHE A 296 18.58 20.68 -10.01
CA PHE A 296 17.34 20.08 -10.50
C PHE A 296 17.44 18.55 -10.63
N LEU A 297 18.53 18.03 -11.19
CA LEU A 297 18.76 16.59 -11.32
C LEU A 297 18.89 15.89 -9.96
N ALA A 298 19.58 16.52 -9.00
CA ALA A 298 19.73 16.02 -7.64
C ALA A 298 18.40 15.97 -6.89
N MET A 299 17.58 17.02 -7.01
CA MET A 299 16.22 17.04 -6.46
C MET A 299 15.32 16.01 -7.16
N TRP A 300 15.36 15.93 -8.48
CA TRP A 300 14.54 15.01 -9.28
C TRP A 300 14.80 13.53 -8.92
N THR A 301 16.07 13.13 -8.91
CA THR A 301 16.47 11.77 -8.50
C THR A 301 16.13 11.48 -7.04
N THR A 302 16.12 12.49 -6.17
CA THR A 302 15.69 12.33 -4.77
C THR A 302 14.17 12.21 -4.64
N ILE A 303 13.37 12.86 -5.50
CA ILE A 303 11.93 12.58 -5.61
C ILE A 303 11.70 11.13 -6.06
N VAL A 304 12.46 10.63 -7.04
CA VAL A 304 12.41 9.23 -7.50
C VAL A 304 12.76 8.23 -6.38
N HIS A 305 13.83 8.48 -5.61
CA HIS A 305 14.14 7.64 -4.44
C HIS A 305 13.07 7.72 -3.34
N ALA A 306 12.42 8.88 -3.14
CA ALA A 306 11.32 9.02 -2.18
C ALA A 306 10.06 8.21 -2.56
N ILE A 307 9.87 7.83 -3.83
CA ILE A 307 8.74 6.98 -4.25
C ILE A 307 8.79 5.64 -3.49
N PHE A 308 9.95 5.00 -3.44
CA PHE A 308 10.16 3.72 -2.76
C PHE A 308 9.76 3.76 -1.28
N ALA A 309 10.06 4.86 -0.59
CA ALA A 309 9.65 5.06 0.81
C ALA A 309 8.13 5.17 1.02
N TYR A 310 7.36 5.45 -0.04
CA TYR A 310 5.90 5.62 0.02
C TYR A 310 5.08 4.51 -0.66
N VAL A 311 5.72 3.47 -1.22
CA VAL A 311 5.03 2.24 -1.66
C VAL A 311 4.50 1.50 -0.43
N GLY A 312 3.29 0.93 -0.48
CA GLY A 312 2.68 0.21 0.65
C GLY A 312 1.66 1.03 1.46
N MET A 313 1.44 2.30 1.13
CA MET A 313 0.38 3.09 1.77
C MET A 313 -1.02 2.75 1.23
N ASP A 314 -1.10 2.10 0.07
CA ASP A 314 -2.28 1.57 -0.61
C ASP A 314 -2.83 0.27 0.01
N ILE A 315 -2.08 -0.38 0.90
CA ILE A 315 -2.47 -1.63 1.55
C ILE A 315 -3.73 -1.46 2.43
N ILE A 316 -3.99 -0.26 2.97
CA ILE A 316 -5.23 0.01 3.74
C ILE A 316 -6.48 -0.34 2.92
N ALA A 317 -6.49 -0.05 1.62
CA ALA A 317 -7.61 -0.38 0.75
C ALA A 317 -7.73 -1.89 0.55
N SER A 318 -6.60 -2.59 0.36
CA SER A 318 -6.56 -4.05 0.24
C SER A 318 -7.02 -4.79 1.51
N THR A 319 -6.85 -4.18 2.69
CA THR A 319 -7.29 -4.74 3.98
C THR A 319 -8.73 -4.37 4.37
N ALA A 320 -9.37 -3.44 3.63
CA ALA A 320 -10.70 -2.94 3.95
C ALA A 320 -11.77 -4.05 3.95
N ALA A 321 -11.75 -4.91 2.93
CA ALA A 321 -12.74 -5.98 2.75
C ALA A 321 -12.58 -7.15 3.74
N GLU A 322 -11.36 -7.41 4.26
CA GLU A 322 -11.12 -8.41 5.31
C GLU A 322 -11.44 -7.87 6.73
N SER A 323 -11.55 -6.55 6.91
CA SER A 323 -11.61 -5.89 8.23
C SER A 323 -12.99 -5.41 8.61
N LYS A 324 -13.60 -5.99 9.65
CA LYS A 324 -14.95 -5.61 10.12
C LYS A 324 -15.13 -4.10 10.38
N SER A 325 -14.11 -3.40 10.86
CA SER A 325 -14.16 -1.96 11.13
C SER A 325 -13.91 -1.09 9.89
N LEU A 326 -12.95 -1.44 9.02
CA LEU A 326 -12.61 -0.66 7.81
C LEU A 326 -13.58 -0.88 6.65
N ALA A 327 -14.42 -1.91 6.73
CA ALA A 327 -15.60 -2.05 5.89
C ALA A 327 -16.47 -0.79 5.99
N ASP A 328 -16.67 -0.21 7.18
CA ASP A 328 -17.47 1.00 7.35
C ASP A 328 -16.80 2.22 6.67
N ALA A 329 -17.54 2.86 5.76
CA ALA A 329 -17.16 4.10 5.09
C ALA A 329 -16.57 5.19 6.00
N GLU A 330 -17.09 5.36 7.23
CA GLU A 330 -16.59 6.36 8.18
C GLU A 330 -15.21 6.00 8.74
N SER A 331 -14.96 4.72 9.00
CA SER A 331 -13.64 4.21 9.42
C SER A 331 -12.62 4.35 8.29
N MET A 332 -13.01 4.04 7.05
CA MET A 332 -12.16 4.23 5.87
C MET A 332 -11.78 5.71 5.69
N LYS A 333 -12.76 6.62 5.78
CA LYS A 333 -12.58 8.10 5.79
C LYS A 333 -11.60 8.56 6.89
N MET A 334 -11.66 8.00 8.09
CA MET A 334 -10.71 8.32 9.17
C MET A 334 -9.32 7.75 8.89
N GLY A 335 -9.22 6.49 8.44
CA GLY A 335 -7.97 5.83 8.08
C GLY A 335 -7.22 6.57 6.98
N ALA A 336 -7.90 6.92 5.88
CA ALA A 336 -7.30 7.66 4.77
C ALA A 336 -6.79 9.05 5.21
N ARG A 337 -7.53 9.77 6.06
CA ARG A 337 -7.07 11.05 6.63
C ARG A 337 -5.85 10.89 7.53
N LYS A 338 -5.83 9.88 8.41
CA LYS A 338 -4.66 9.60 9.28
C LYS A 338 -3.44 9.17 8.46
N ILE A 339 -3.60 8.37 7.41
CA ILE A 339 -2.51 7.99 6.50
C ILE A 339 -1.96 9.19 5.73
N ASN A 340 -2.82 9.98 5.08
CA ASN A 340 -2.39 11.15 4.31
C ASN A 340 -1.66 12.19 5.18
N LEU A 341 -2.07 12.33 6.46
CA LEU A 341 -1.34 13.13 7.43
C LEU A 341 0.05 12.53 7.69
N ARG A 342 0.15 11.24 8.05
CA ARG A 342 1.43 10.57 8.38
C ARG A 342 2.44 10.62 7.23
N ILE A 343 1.97 10.40 6.00
CA ILE A 343 2.77 10.50 4.76
C ILE A 343 3.43 11.87 4.67
N ILE A 344 2.65 12.95 4.80
CA ILE A 344 3.14 14.31 4.59
C ILE A 344 3.92 14.82 5.80
N THR A 345 3.44 14.58 7.04
CA THR A 345 4.04 15.16 8.24
C THR A 345 5.19 14.34 8.79
N LEU A 346 5.02 13.04 9.09
CA LEU A 346 6.03 12.28 9.82
C LEU A 346 7.29 12.02 8.99
N TYR A 347 7.14 11.72 7.69
CA TYR A 347 8.28 11.44 6.81
C TYR A 347 9.08 12.72 6.54
N SER A 348 8.39 13.80 6.15
CA SER A 348 9.02 15.10 5.91
C SER A 348 9.64 15.70 7.18
N LEU A 349 9.01 15.50 8.37
CA LEU A 349 9.56 15.96 9.64
C LEU A 349 10.76 15.13 10.09
N ALA A 350 10.76 13.81 9.88
CA ALA A 350 11.94 12.97 10.12
C ALA A 350 13.11 13.37 9.21
N MET A 351 12.85 13.58 7.92
CA MET A 351 13.83 14.10 6.96
C MET A 351 14.35 15.49 7.38
N LEU A 352 13.46 16.39 7.80
CA LEU A 352 13.80 17.74 8.28
C LEU A 352 14.71 17.67 9.51
N THR A 353 14.30 16.95 10.57
CA THR A 353 15.10 16.88 11.80
C THR A 353 16.46 16.23 11.59
N VAL A 354 16.59 15.20 10.75
CA VAL A 354 17.89 14.55 10.52
C VAL A 354 18.81 15.37 9.62
N SER A 355 18.25 16.15 8.68
CA SER A 355 19.02 17.08 7.84
C SER A 355 19.61 18.27 8.62
N PHE A 356 19.18 18.51 9.86
CA PHE A 356 19.84 19.45 10.78
C PHE A 356 20.94 18.81 11.62
N VAL A 357 21.02 17.47 11.68
CA VAL A 357 21.93 16.73 12.60
C VAL A 357 23.06 16.02 11.85
N VAL A 358 22.89 15.68 10.57
CA VAL A 358 23.91 14.98 9.77
C VAL A 358 24.30 15.81 8.54
N PRO A 359 25.60 15.99 8.25
CA PRO A 359 26.06 16.70 7.04
C PRO A 359 25.89 15.87 5.77
N SER A 360 25.57 16.53 4.65
CA SER A 360 25.34 15.87 3.35
C SER A 360 26.59 15.27 2.69
N ASP A 361 27.79 15.66 3.11
CA ASP A 361 29.07 15.12 2.64
C ASP A 361 29.60 13.95 3.50
N HIS A 362 28.88 13.56 4.58
CA HIS A 362 29.34 12.53 5.52
C HIS A 362 29.75 11.23 4.79
N PRO A 363 30.91 10.62 5.10
CA PRO A 363 31.48 9.52 4.32
C PRO A 363 30.57 8.29 4.22
N PHE A 364 29.78 7.98 5.26
CA PHE A 364 28.93 6.80 5.28
C PHE A 364 27.67 6.91 4.40
N ILE A 365 27.05 8.10 4.29
CA ILE A 365 25.97 8.31 3.31
C ILE A 365 26.51 8.42 1.88
N ASN A 366 27.76 8.87 1.72
CA ASN A 366 28.46 8.98 0.43
C ASN A 366 29.18 7.68 -0.03
N GLY A 367 28.88 6.54 0.61
CA GLY A 367 29.25 5.21 0.10
C GLY A 367 30.32 4.46 0.88
N LYS A 368 30.97 5.06 1.88
CA LYS A 368 32.03 4.40 2.68
C LYS A 368 31.52 3.54 3.84
N ALA A 369 30.21 3.40 4.02
CA ALA A 369 29.61 2.62 5.11
C ALA A 369 29.81 1.11 4.92
N GLN A 370 30.21 0.40 5.98
CA GLN A 370 30.50 -1.04 5.93
C GLN A 370 29.24 -1.93 5.97
N SER A 371 28.09 -1.38 6.39
CA SER A 371 26.81 -2.10 6.48
C SER A 371 25.64 -1.23 6.04
N VAL A 372 24.49 -1.85 5.75
CA VAL A 372 23.26 -1.15 5.35
C VAL A 372 22.75 -0.26 6.50
N GLY A 373 22.81 -0.73 7.75
CA GLY A 373 22.46 0.08 8.93
C GLY A 373 23.35 1.33 9.08
N ALA A 374 24.66 1.20 8.85
CA ALA A 374 25.61 2.32 8.95
C ALA A 374 25.41 3.40 7.87
N LYS A 375 24.66 3.13 6.78
CA LYS A 375 24.24 4.17 5.82
C LYS A 375 23.11 5.08 6.34
N SER A 376 22.46 4.73 7.45
CA SER A 376 21.36 5.51 8.00
C SER A 376 21.85 6.78 8.71
N PRO A 377 21.39 7.98 8.30
CA PRO A 377 21.64 9.24 9.00
C PRO A 377 21.22 9.19 10.48
N PHE A 378 20.14 8.47 10.81
CA PHE A 378 19.68 8.35 12.20
C PHE A 378 20.67 7.59 13.08
N ILE A 379 21.42 6.63 12.53
CA ILE A 379 22.50 5.93 13.25
C ILE A 379 23.75 6.81 13.34
N ILE A 380 24.14 7.48 12.26
CA ILE A 380 25.27 8.43 12.24
C ILE A 380 25.08 9.52 13.32
N ALA A 381 23.90 10.15 13.35
CA ALA A 381 23.54 11.18 14.31
C ALA A 381 23.73 10.78 15.78
N VAL A 382 23.34 9.55 16.17
CA VAL A 382 23.49 9.09 17.56
C VAL A 382 24.92 8.66 17.90
N VAL A 383 25.73 8.26 16.91
CA VAL A 383 27.16 7.99 17.13
C VAL A 383 27.95 9.28 17.25
N GLU A 384 27.79 10.23 16.32
CA GLU A 384 28.45 11.55 16.39
C GLU A 384 28.07 12.32 17.66
N ALA A 385 26.86 12.12 18.20
CA ALA A 385 26.42 12.70 19.47
C ALA A 385 26.99 12.01 20.74
N GLY A 386 27.81 10.97 20.61
CA GLY A 386 28.36 10.21 21.74
C GLY A 386 27.32 9.30 22.42
N ILE A 387 26.46 8.63 21.65
CA ILE A 387 25.42 7.70 22.15
C ILE A 387 25.43 6.35 21.38
N PRO A 388 26.57 5.62 21.34
CA PRO A 388 26.70 4.38 20.55
C PRO A 388 25.64 3.31 20.90
N SER A 389 25.21 3.21 22.15
CA SER A 389 24.16 2.26 22.57
C SER A 389 22.81 2.49 21.86
N ALA A 390 22.51 3.72 21.43
CA ALA A 390 21.29 4.02 20.68
C ALA A 390 21.37 3.53 19.22
N ALA A 391 22.57 3.44 18.63
CA ALA A 391 22.74 2.90 17.28
C ALA A 391 22.34 1.42 17.19
N HIS A 392 22.67 0.62 18.22
CA HIS A 392 22.22 -0.77 18.30
C HIS A 392 20.69 -0.90 18.41
N LEU A 393 20.04 -0.04 19.21
CA LEU A 393 18.58 0.00 19.31
C LEU A 393 17.94 0.38 17.96
N PHE A 394 18.47 1.41 17.30
CA PHE A 394 18.01 1.84 15.98
C PHE A 394 18.15 0.73 14.93
N ASN A 395 19.31 0.08 14.87
CA ASN A 395 19.53 -1.03 13.93
C ASN A 395 18.55 -2.21 14.19
N ALA A 396 18.30 -2.55 15.46
CA ALA A 396 17.32 -3.58 15.81
C ALA A 396 15.88 -3.22 15.37
N VAL A 397 15.49 -1.95 15.46
CA VAL A 397 14.17 -1.51 14.97
C VAL A 397 14.13 -1.43 13.44
N PHE A 398 15.23 -1.14 12.76
CA PHE A 398 15.29 -1.20 11.30
C PHE A 398 15.08 -2.64 10.80
N VAL A 399 15.79 -3.62 11.40
CA VAL A 399 15.57 -5.06 11.15
C VAL A 399 14.11 -5.45 11.37
N PHE A 400 13.51 -5.07 12.51
CA PHE A 400 12.11 -5.34 12.81
C PHE A 400 11.14 -4.71 11.79
N SER A 401 11.40 -3.48 11.36
CA SER A 401 10.49 -2.75 10.47
C SER A 401 10.51 -3.31 9.04
N SER A 402 11.68 -3.66 8.51
CA SER A 402 11.81 -4.36 7.22
C SER A 402 11.18 -5.76 7.28
N PHE A 403 11.43 -6.53 8.34
CA PHE A 403 10.78 -7.84 8.53
C PHE A 403 9.25 -7.74 8.51
N THR A 404 8.68 -6.78 9.23
CA THR A 404 7.21 -6.59 9.26
C THR A 404 6.68 -6.02 7.94
N CYS A 405 7.47 -5.27 7.19
CA CYS A 405 7.13 -4.88 5.82
C CYS A 405 7.10 -6.10 4.87
N ALA A 406 8.04 -7.05 4.97
CA ALA A 406 7.99 -8.30 4.20
C ALA A 406 6.72 -9.12 4.48
N ILE A 407 6.23 -9.15 5.73
CA ILE A 407 4.93 -9.76 6.08
C ILE A 407 3.78 -9.06 5.33
N ASN A 408 3.74 -7.72 5.33
CA ASN A 408 2.72 -6.93 4.64
C ASN A 408 2.76 -7.14 3.12
N SER A 409 3.95 -7.12 2.52
CA SER A 409 4.10 -7.23 1.07
C SER A 409 3.70 -8.62 0.56
N MET A 410 4.07 -9.69 1.28
CA MET A 410 3.59 -11.03 0.95
C MET A 410 2.09 -11.23 1.25
N TYR A 411 1.53 -10.53 2.25
CA TYR A 411 0.07 -10.48 2.46
C TYR A 411 -0.62 -9.93 1.20
N VAL A 412 -0.21 -8.75 0.71
CA VAL A 412 -0.80 -8.12 -0.48
C VAL A 412 -0.68 -9.03 -1.69
N ALA A 413 0.53 -9.47 -2.03
CA ALA A 413 0.78 -10.32 -3.19
C ALA A 413 -0.08 -11.60 -3.15
N SER A 414 -0.17 -12.28 -2.01
CA SER A 414 -0.98 -13.50 -1.89
C SER A 414 -2.49 -13.26 -2.05
N ARG A 415 -3.03 -12.09 -1.67
CA ARG A 415 -4.45 -11.73 -1.90
C ARG A 415 -4.72 -11.33 -3.35
N VAL A 416 -3.77 -10.64 -4.00
CA VAL A 416 -3.87 -10.25 -5.41
C VAL A 416 -3.85 -11.50 -6.31
N LEU A 417 -2.94 -12.44 -6.05
CA LEU A 417 -2.88 -13.72 -6.75
C LEU A 417 -4.14 -14.57 -6.50
N HIS A 418 -4.73 -14.51 -5.30
CA HIS A 418 -6.01 -15.16 -5.02
C HIS A 418 -7.17 -14.52 -5.78
N THR A 419 -7.22 -13.19 -5.87
CA THR A 419 -8.24 -12.45 -6.62
C THR A 419 -8.14 -12.74 -8.13
N LEU A 420 -6.93 -12.76 -8.70
CA LEU A 420 -6.70 -13.23 -10.07
C LEU A 420 -7.18 -14.68 -10.29
N ALA A 421 -7.02 -15.57 -9.30
CA ALA A 421 -7.49 -16.96 -9.38
C ALA A 421 -9.01 -17.10 -9.27
N LEU A 422 -9.66 -16.26 -8.45
CA LEU A 422 -11.12 -16.15 -8.36
C LEU A 422 -11.73 -15.63 -9.67
N GLN A 423 -11.01 -14.75 -10.38
CA GLN A 423 -11.39 -14.19 -11.67
C GLN A 423 -11.02 -15.07 -12.89
N ASP A 424 -10.45 -16.26 -12.67
CA ASP A 424 -9.89 -17.16 -13.69
C ASP A 424 -8.84 -16.52 -14.64
N GLN A 425 -8.11 -15.56 -14.10
CA GLN A 425 -7.04 -14.84 -14.78
C GLN A 425 -5.62 -15.40 -14.50
N THR A 426 -5.48 -16.44 -13.65
CA THR A 426 -4.17 -17.04 -13.31
C THR A 426 -3.60 -18.05 -14.32
N GLY A 427 -4.37 -18.52 -15.31
CA GLY A 427 -3.86 -19.46 -16.33
C GLY A 427 -4.80 -20.61 -16.68
N PRO A 428 -4.31 -21.86 -16.78
CA PRO A 428 -5.14 -23.07 -16.93
C PRO A 428 -6.05 -23.32 -15.72
N GLU A 429 -7.24 -23.86 -15.96
CA GLU A 429 -8.29 -23.98 -14.93
C GLU A 429 -7.85 -24.82 -13.71
N PHE A 430 -6.99 -25.82 -13.89
CA PHE A 430 -6.41 -26.57 -12.76
C PHE A 430 -5.62 -25.69 -11.79
N ILE A 431 -4.82 -24.74 -12.31
CA ILE A 431 -4.01 -23.82 -11.47
C ILE A 431 -4.93 -22.84 -10.77
N SER A 432 -5.87 -22.21 -11.49
CA SER A 432 -6.87 -21.32 -10.89
C SER A 432 -7.68 -22.01 -9.79
N ARG A 433 -8.23 -23.21 -10.09
CA ARG A 433 -8.99 -24.03 -9.13
C ARG A 433 -8.16 -24.45 -7.91
N ARG A 434 -6.84 -24.68 -8.08
CA ARG A 434 -5.92 -24.94 -6.95
C ARG A 434 -5.70 -23.68 -6.12
N LEU A 435 -5.43 -22.53 -6.73
CA LEU A 435 -5.15 -21.25 -6.06
C LEU A 435 -6.37 -20.66 -5.33
N ARG A 436 -7.58 -20.79 -5.90
CA ARG A 436 -8.85 -20.32 -5.28
C ARG A 436 -9.11 -20.89 -3.88
N ALA A 437 -8.53 -22.04 -3.53
CA ALA A 437 -8.83 -22.77 -2.30
C ALA A 437 -8.20 -22.14 -1.04
N CYS A 438 -9.02 -21.53 -0.19
CA CYS A 438 -8.61 -21.07 1.14
C CYS A 438 -8.66 -22.19 2.20
N ARG A 439 -7.83 -22.08 3.24
CA ARG A 439 -7.91 -22.84 4.49
C ARG A 439 -8.14 -21.85 5.63
N SER A 440 -9.19 -22.05 6.43
CA SER A 440 -9.55 -21.15 7.54
C SER A 440 -9.74 -19.66 7.14
N GLY A 441 -10.12 -19.40 5.89
CA GLY A 441 -10.22 -18.06 5.30
C GLY A 441 -8.97 -17.59 4.54
N VAL A 442 -7.80 -18.18 4.79
CA VAL A 442 -6.51 -17.75 4.23
C VAL A 442 -6.18 -18.48 2.91
N PRO A 443 -5.74 -17.80 1.84
CA PRO A 443 -5.38 -18.44 0.56
C PRO A 443 -3.98 -19.08 0.59
N THR A 444 -3.81 -20.12 1.41
CA THR A 444 -2.50 -20.73 1.73
C THR A 444 -1.69 -21.18 0.52
N ARG A 445 -2.33 -21.58 -0.59
CA ARG A 445 -1.61 -21.93 -1.84
C ARG A 445 -1.08 -20.72 -2.59
N ALA A 446 -1.80 -19.58 -2.57
CA ALA A 446 -1.30 -18.33 -3.13
C ALA A 446 -0.15 -17.76 -2.29
N VAL A 447 -0.20 -17.91 -0.97
CA VAL A 447 0.93 -17.64 -0.06
C VAL A 447 2.15 -18.47 -0.46
N LEU A 448 2.02 -19.80 -0.62
CA LEU A 448 3.15 -20.67 -0.98
C LEU A 448 3.73 -20.38 -2.38
N VAL A 449 2.90 -20.05 -3.38
CA VAL A 449 3.39 -19.67 -4.72
C VAL A 449 4.12 -18.32 -4.69
N THR A 450 3.62 -17.35 -3.91
CA THR A 450 4.30 -16.06 -3.70
C THR A 450 5.63 -16.27 -2.98
N ALA A 451 5.67 -17.10 -1.93
CA ALA A 451 6.88 -17.42 -1.19
C ALA A 451 7.93 -18.19 -2.04
N ALA A 452 7.49 -19.04 -2.98
CA ALA A 452 8.39 -19.68 -3.93
C ALA A 452 9.05 -18.68 -4.90
N MET A 453 8.34 -17.61 -5.28
CA MET A 453 8.92 -16.51 -6.05
C MET A 453 9.87 -15.65 -5.19
N MET A 454 9.59 -15.46 -3.90
CA MET A 454 10.47 -14.75 -2.96
C MET A 454 11.84 -15.42 -2.75
N LEU A 455 12.04 -16.67 -3.20
CA LEU A 455 13.36 -17.31 -3.28
C LEU A 455 14.35 -16.53 -4.18
N ILE A 456 13.87 -15.62 -5.04
CA ILE A 456 14.74 -14.67 -5.76
C ILE A 456 15.59 -13.80 -4.82
N GLY A 457 15.15 -13.62 -3.56
CA GLY A 457 15.90 -12.92 -2.52
C GLY A 457 17.28 -13.53 -2.23
N TYR A 458 17.52 -14.82 -2.51
CA TYR A 458 18.86 -15.41 -2.37
C TYR A 458 19.90 -14.81 -3.33
N MET A 459 19.49 -14.05 -4.36
CA MET A 459 20.41 -13.23 -5.16
C MET A 459 21.02 -12.08 -4.35
N GLY A 460 20.31 -11.54 -3.34
CA GLY A 460 20.75 -10.43 -2.49
C GLY A 460 21.92 -10.72 -1.54
N ARG A 461 22.62 -11.84 -1.71
CA ARG A 461 23.57 -12.38 -0.73
C ARG A 461 24.86 -11.55 -0.64
N THR A 462 25.48 -11.23 -1.78
CA THR A 462 26.76 -10.50 -1.90
C THR A 462 27.01 -10.06 -3.35
N GLY A 463 27.50 -8.84 -3.57
CA GLY A 463 27.98 -8.36 -4.88
C GLY A 463 26.89 -8.20 -5.94
N SER A 464 27.28 -8.28 -7.22
CA SER A 464 26.43 -7.90 -8.34
C SER A 464 25.09 -8.64 -8.50
N PRO A 465 24.88 -9.89 -8.05
CA PRO A 465 23.54 -10.48 -7.99
C PRO A 465 22.57 -9.71 -7.06
N GLY A 466 23.09 -9.03 -6.02
CA GLY A 466 22.31 -8.15 -5.15
C GLY A 466 22.00 -6.79 -5.78
N GLU A 467 22.92 -6.25 -6.58
CA GLU A 467 22.64 -5.06 -7.42
C GLU A 467 21.50 -5.36 -8.41
N ARG A 468 21.48 -6.54 -9.05
CA ARG A 468 20.37 -6.95 -9.94
C ARG A 468 19.03 -7.10 -9.21
N LEU A 469 19.02 -7.46 -7.92
CA LEU A 469 17.80 -7.47 -7.13
C LEU A 469 17.31 -6.05 -6.83
N SER A 470 18.22 -5.11 -6.55
CA SER A 470 17.90 -3.69 -6.35
C SER A 470 17.39 -3.01 -7.64
N GLU A 471 17.99 -3.32 -8.80
CA GLU A 471 17.48 -2.92 -10.12
C GLU A 471 16.05 -3.44 -10.35
N LEU A 472 15.78 -4.69 -9.94
CA LEU A 472 14.45 -5.28 -10.05
C LEU A 472 13.44 -4.65 -9.07
N ALA A 473 13.85 -4.29 -7.86
CA ALA A 473 13.03 -3.54 -6.90
C ALA A 473 12.70 -2.12 -7.40
N SER A 474 13.64 -1.47 -8.09
CA SER A 474 13.40 -0.19 -8.79
C SER A 474 12.34 -0.33 -9.89
N ASN A 475 12.46 -1.34 -10.77
CA ASN A 475 11.43 -1.70 -11.77
C ASN A 475 10.05 -1.97 -11.13
N CYS A 476 10.02 -2.62 -9.96
CA CYS A 476 8.79 -2.85 -9.21
C CYS A 476 8.17 -1.54 -8.67
N THR A 477 9.00 -0.57 -8.30
CA THR A 477 8.55 0.79 -7.92
C THR A 477 7.94 1.54 -9.11
N VAL A 478 8.56 1.44 -10.30
CA VAL A 478 7.99 1.96 -11.56
C VAL A 478 6.67 1.26 -11.91
N SER A 479 6.59 -0.05 -11.68
CA SER A 479 5.34 -0.82 -11.86
C SER A 479 4.23 -0.32 -10.94
N CYS A 480 4.54 0.05 -9.70
CA CYS A 480 3.57 0.72 -8.80
C CYS A 480 3.10 2.09 -9.34
N LEU A 481 3.95 2.87 -10.02
CA LEU A 481 3.51 4.13 -10.66
C LEU A 481 2.47 3.88 -11.77
N ILE A 482 2.66 2.87 -12.61
CA ILE A 482 1.70 2.48 -13.67
C ILE A 482 0.35 2.07 -13.05
N VAL A 483 0.40 1.37 -11.91
CA VAL A 483 -0.79 1.02 -11.12
C VAL A 483 -1.46 2.27 -10.52
N TYR A 484 -0.70 3.21 -9.97
CA TYR A 484 -1.21 4.46 -9.42
C TYR A 484 -1.84 5.38 -10.48
N ILE A 485 -1.26 5.47 -11.69
CA ILE A 485 -1.86 6.12 -12.87
C ILE A 485 -3.21 5.46 -13.19
N SER A 486 -3.24 4.12 -13.23
CA SER A 486 -4.47 3.36 -13.50
C SER A 486 -5.56 3.62 -12.46
N ILE A 487 -5.23 3.74 -11.17
CA ILE A 487 -6.17 4.11 -10.11
C ILE A 487 -6.70 5.55 -10.34
N CYS A 488 -5.82 6.53 -10.57
CA CYS A 488 -6.27 7.91 -10.78
C CYS A 488 -7.20 8.05 -12.00
N ALA A 489 -6.88 7.38 -13.10
CA ALA A 489 -7.70 7.36 -14.31
C ALA A 489 -9.10 6.77 -14.06
N THR A 490 -9.26 5.73 -13.23
CA THR A 490 -10.59 5.17 -12.92
C THR A 490 -11.55 6.21 -12.33
N LEU A 491 -11.06 7.17 -11.53
CA LEU A 491 -11.91 8.16 -10.85
C LEU A 491 -12.39 9.27 -11.80
N GLU A 492 -11.70 9.51 -12.90
CA GLU A 492 -12.19 10.37 -13.97
C GLU A 492 -13.29 9.65 -14.77
N ASP A 493 -13.06 8.37 -15.11
CA ASP A 493 -13.94 7.56 -15.95
C ASP A 493 -15.24 7.13 -15.25
N VAL A 494 -15.25 7.05 -13.91
CA VAL A 494 -16.47 6.86 -13.08
C VAL A 494 -17.55 7.91 -13.38
N LYS A 495 -17.18 9.14 -13.76
CA LYS A 495 -18.14 10.20 -14.10
C LYS A 495 -18.87 9.96 -15.43
N LEU A 496 -18.33 9.10 -16.30
CA LEU A 496 -18.83 8.82 -17.65
C LEU A 496 -19.74 7.58 -17.71
N TYR A 497 -20.23 7.10 -16.57
CA TYR A 497 -20.99 5.84 -16.46
C TYR A 497 -22.48 5.96 -16.83
N GLY A 498 -22.78 6.57 -17.98
CA GLY A 498 -24.14 6.86 -18.46
C GLY A 498 -25.02 5.65 -18.85
N ASN A 499 -24.52 4.42 -18.72
CA ASN A 499 -25.21 3.19 -19.13
C ASN A 499 -25.62 2.27 -17.96
N ALA A 500 -25.50 2.71 -16.70
CA ALA A 500 -26.13 2.05 -15.56
C ALA A 500 -27.60 2.49 -15.43
N SER A 501 -28.43 1.73 -14.70
CA SER A 501 -29.78 2.20 -14.35
C SER A 501 -29.69 3.45 -13.48
N GLU A 502 -30.66 4.37 -13.59
CA GLU A 502 -30.62 5.67 -12.88
C GLU A 502 -30.38 5.52 -11.38
N ALA A 503 -30.97 4.52 -10.74
CA ALA A 503 -30.79 4.21 -9.33
C ALA A 503 -29.35 3.76 -8.96
N GLN A 504 -28.64 3.07 -9.87
CA GLN A 504 -27.23 2.72 -9.68
C GLN A 504 -26.30 3.88 -10.05
N ALA A 505 -26.58 4.59 -11.15
CA ALA A 505 -25.82 5.79 -11.53
C ALA A 505 -25.86 6.85 -10.41
N ALA A 506 -27.03 7.07 -9.79
CA ALA A 506 -27.19 7.97 -8.65
C ALA A 506 -26.39 7.55 -7.41
N MET A 507 -26.01 6.28 -7.24
CA MET A 507 -25.10 5.87 -6.16
C MET A 507 -23.63 6.17 -6.46
N TYR A 508 -23.25 6.28 -7.73
CA TYR A 508 -21.94 6.78 -8.15
C TYR A 508 -21.88 8.31 -8.23
N ASP A 509 -23.03 8.97 -8.34
CA ASP A 509 -23.12 10.43 -8.23
C ASP A 509 -22.51 10.90 -6.90
N ARG A 510 -21.43 11.65 -7.04
CA ARG A 510 -20.64 12.19 -5.95
C ARG A 510 -21.36 13.34 -5.24
N ASP A 511 -22.45 13.88 -5.79
CA ASP A 511 -23.25 14.91 -5.13
C ASP A 511 -24.44 14.38 -4.30
N HIS A 512 -25.03 13.22 -4.65
CA HIS A 512 -26.08 12.56 -3.86
C HIS A 512 -25.75 12.46 -2.36
N ALA A 513 -26.72 12.87 -1.53
CA ALA A 513 -26.65 12.81 -0.06
C ALA A 513 -26.28 11.45 0.56
N ARG A 514 -26.46 10.32 -0.15
CA ARG A 514 -26.09 8.97 0.32
C ARG A 514 -24.61 8.62 0.12
N TYR A 515 -23.84 9.45 -0.59
CA TYR A 515 -22.45 9.16 -0.96
C TYR A 515 -21.51 9.12 0.28
N PRO A 516 -20.89 7.96 0.58
CA PRO A 516 -20.25 7.70 1.87
C PRO A 516 -19.11 8.66 2.24
N TYR A 517 -18.09 8.80 1.38
CA TYR A 517 -16.89 9.58 1.69
C TYR A 517 -16.41 10.44 0.52
N LYS A 518 -16.88 11.69 0.50
CA LYS A 518 -16.31 12.74 -0.37
C LYS A 518 -14.99 13.26 0.21
N SER A 519 -13.86 13.07 -0.49
CA SER A 519 -12.59 13.77 -0.25
C SER A 519 -12.62 15.17 -0.90
N HIS A 520 -11.95 16.15 -0.29
CA HIS A 520 -11.89 17.52 -0.82
C HIS A 520 -10.98 17.60 -2.04
N GLY A 521 -11.40 18.35 -3.07
CA GLY A 521 -10.60 18.60 -4.28
C GLY A 521 -10.38 17.36 -5.16
N GLN A 522 -11.23 16.33 -5.08
CA GLN A 522 -10.92 15.00 -5.60
C GLN A 522 -10.60 14.93 -7.10
N TRP A 523 -11.25 15.73 -7.95
CA TRP A 523 -10.91 15.78 -9.38
C TRP A 523 -9.49 16.36 -9.61
N LEU A 524 -9.15 17.43 -8.89
CA LEU A 524 -7.83 18.06 -8.97
C LEU A 524 -6.74 17.14 -8.41
N LYS A 525 -7.06 16.37 -7.35
CA LYS A 525 -6.18 15.32 -6.82
C LYS A 525 -5.95 14.18 -7.80
N ALA A 526 -7.00 13.67 -8.44
CA ALA A 526 -6.87 12.59 -9.41
C ALA A 526 -6.03 13.02 -10.62
N ALA A 527 -6.31 14.20 -11.18
CA ALA A 527 -5.54 14.77 -12.27
C ALA A 527 -4.08 15.06 -11.87
N TYR A 528 -3.85 15.67 -10.69
CA TYR A 528 -2.51 15.92 -10.17
C TYR A 528 -1.71 14.62 -9.96
N GLY A 529 -2.30 13.61 -9.31
CA GLY A 529 -1.67 12.30 -9.11
C GLY A 529 -1.37 11.59 -10.43
N MET A 530 -2.32 11.60 -11.38
CA MET A 530 -2.14 11.02 -12.71
C MET A 530 -1.01 11.71 -13.48
N VAL A 531 -1.01 13.04 -13.55
CA VAL A 531 0.01 13.82 -14.27
C VAL A 531 1.37 13.67 -13.59
N ALA A 532 1.45 13.81 -12.26
CA ALA A 532 2.72 13.66 -11.52
C ALA A 532 3.31 12.25 -11.66
N CYS A 533 2.50 11.19 -11.48
CA CYS A 533 2.98 9.82 -11.67
C CYS A 533 3.36 9.54 -13.14
N SER A 534 2.70 10.17 -14.12
CA SER A 534 3.07 10.03 -15.55
C SER A 534 4.39 10.74 -15.87
N ILE A 535 4.64 11.92 -15.31
CA ILE A 535 5.93 12.62 -15.46
C ILE A 535 7.04 11.83 -14.75
N LEU A 536 6.77 11.33 -13.53
CA LEU A 536 7.71 10.46 -12.79
C LEU A 536 8.03 9.19 -13.59
N LEU A 537 7.04 8.53 -14.19
CA LEU A 537 7.22 7.35 -15.05
C LEU A 537 8.11 7.64 -16.27
N VAL A 538 7.92 8.78 -16.95
CA VAL A 538 8.72 9.16 -18.13
C VAL A 538 10.15 9.52 -17.75
N PHE A 539 10.36 10.24 -16.65
CA PHE A 539 11.67 10.75 -16.25
C PHE A 539 12.36 9.92 -15.14
N ASN A 540 11.87 8.71 -14.82
CA ASN A 540 12.48 7.83 -13.82
C ASN A 540 13.93 7.47 -14.16
N GLY A 541 14.18 7.07 -15.41
CA GLY A 541 15.47 6.58 -15.89
C GLY A 541 16.47 7.67 -16.30
N VAL A 542 16.30 8.93 -15.88
CA VAL A 542 17.18 10.05 -16.28
C VAL A 542 18.66 9.79 -15.99
N ALA A 543 18.99 9.06 -14.92
CA ALA A 543 20.38 8.70 -14.61
C ALA A 543 21.06 7.90 -15.74
N ALA A 544 20.37 6.92 -16.34
CA ALA A 544 20.89 6.07 -17.40
C ALA A 544 21.25 6.85 -18.69
N PHE A 545 20.64 8.03 -18.90
CA PHE A 545 20.95 8.94 -20.02
C PHE A 545 22.09 9.94 -19.71
N LEU A 546 22.62 9.94 -18.48
CA LEU A 546 23.70 10.84 -18.03
C LEU A 546 25.04 10.11 -17.81
N GLU A 547 25.03 8.78 -17.88
CA GLU A 547 26.19 7.90 -17.81
C GLU A 547 26.82 7.74 -19.20
N ASP A 548 28.16 7.81 -19.25
CA ASP A 548 28.96 7.77 -20.49
C ASP A 548 29.95 6.59 -20.36
N PRO A 549 29.71 5.42 -20.99
CA PRO A 549 28.66 5.10 -21.96
C PRO A 549 27.27 4.86 -21.36
N PHE A 550 26.24 5.05 -22.18
CA PHE A 550 24.82 4.87 -21.86
C PHE A 550 24.53 3.51 -21.18
N ASP A 551 24.07 3.53 -19.92
CA ASP A 551 23.74 2.30 -19.22
C ASP A 551 22.37 1.74 -19.66
N THR A 552 22.47 0.77 -20.57
CA THR A 552 21.33 0.00 -21.06
C THR A 552 20.65 -0.81 -19.93
N ARG A 553 21.34 -1.13 -18.82
CA ARG A 553 20.78 -1.90 -17.70
C ARG A 553 19.85 -1.04 -16.84
N ARG A 554 20.32 0.10 -16.30
CA ARG A 554 19.49 1.10 -15.59
C ARG A 554 18.36 1.62 -16.48
N PHE A 555 18.58 1.76 -17.79
CA PHE A 555 17.51 2.10 -18.74
C PHE A 555 16.44 1.00 -18.81
N VAL A 556 16.80 -0.26 -19.09
CA VAL A 556 15.83 -1.37 -19.17
C VAL A 556 15.09 -1.55 -17.84
N ALA A 557 15.80 -1.53 -16.71
CA ALA A 557 15.20 -1.61 -15.38
C ALA A 557 14.19 -0.47 -15.12
N SER A 558 14.49 0.76 -15.57
CA SER A 558 13.62 1.92 -15.38
C SER A 558 12.36 1.93 -16.27
N TYR A 559 12.36 1.24 -17.42
CA TYR A 559 11.30 1.39 -18.41
C TYR A 559 10.57 0.10 -18.81
N ILE A 560 11.09 -1.10 -18.51
CA ILE A 560 10.50 -2.38 -18.94
C ILE A 560 9.07 -2.63 -18.44
N GLY A 561 8.66 -2.01 -17.32
CA GLY A 561 7.27 -2.05 -16.85
C GLY A 561 6.25 -1.53 -17.88
N ILE A 562 6.62 -0.56 -18.74
CA ILE A 562 5.72 0.03 -19.74
C ILE A 562 5.37 -0.98 -20.87
N PRO A 563 6.32 -1.58 -21.61
CA PRO A 563 5.99 -2.60 -22.59
C PRO A 563 5.39 -3.86 -21.95
N VAL A 564 5.77 -4.24 -20.72
CA VAL A 564 5.13 -5.36 -20.01
C VAL A 564 3.64 -5.09 -19.77
N PHE A 565 3.26 -3.88 -19.32
CA PHE A 565 1.86 -3.47 -19.16
C PHE A 565 1.07 -3.60 -20.47
N LEU A 566 1.61 -3.07 -21.57
CA LEU A 566 0.99 -3.11 -22.89
C LEU A 566 0.87 -4.55 -23.43
N VAL A 567 1.90 -5.38 -23.25
CA VAL A 567 1.90 -6.80 -23.65
C VAL A 567 0.90 -7.62 -22.82
N LEU A 568 0.71 -7.33 -21.54
CA LEU A 568 -0.30 -7.98 -20.70
C LEU A 568 -1.73 -7.63 -21.14
N ILE A 569 -2.00 -6.36 -21.46
CA ILE A 569 -3.30 -5.92 -22.01
C ILE A 569 -3.55 -6.58 -23.37
N LEU A 570 -2.55 -6.54 -24.27
CA LEU A 570 -2.64 -7.12 -25.60
C LEU A 570 -2.84 -8.64 -25.54
N GLY A 571 -2.08 -9.34 -24.69
CA GLY A 571 -2.20 -10.77 -24.45
C GLY A 571 -3.59 -11.16 -23.90
N TYR A 572 -4.17 -10.34 -23.02
CA TYR A 572 -5.55 -10.53 -22.55
C TYR A 572 -6.57 -10.38 -23.69
N LYS A 573 -6.51 -9.30 -24.47
CA LYS A 573 -7.45 -9.07 -25.60
C LYS A 573 -7.28 -10.13 -26.70
N VAL A 574 -6.05 -10.55 -26.99
CA VAL A 574 -5.74 -11.65 -27.92
C VAL A 574 -6.28 -12.99 -27.42
N ARG A 575 -6.09 -13.33 -26.13
CA ARG A 575 -6.64 -14.57 -25.54
C ARG A 575 -8.17 -14.59 -25.58
N ARG A 576 -8.83 -13.45 -25.46
CA ARG A 576 -10.30 -13.35 -25.40
C ARG A 576 -10.98 -13.24 -26.77
N HIS A 577 -10.38 -12.54 -27.73
CA HIS A 577 -11.00 -12.28 -29.05
C HIS A 577 -10.30 -12.99 -30.22
N GLY A 578 -9.04 -13.41 -30.08
CA GLY A 578 -8.22 -13.96 -31.16
C GLY A 578 -7.60 -12.90 -32.08
N LEU A 579 -6.66 -13.33 -32.94
CA LEU A 579 -5.79 -12.48 -33.77
C LEU A 579 -6.39 -12.03 -35.12
N GLY A 580 -7.67 -12.28 -35.40
CA GLY A 580 -8.25 -11.96 -36.70
C GLY A 580 -8.40 -10.44 -36.93
N LEU A 581 -7.88 -9.90 -38.03
CA LEU A 581 -7.95 -8.46 -38.33
C LEU A 581 -9.38 -7.89 -38.29
N SER A 582 -10.37 -8.64 -38.76
CA SER A 582 -11.80 -8.28 -38.70
C SER A 582 -12.37 -8.18 -37.28
N ARG A 583 -11.70 -8.79 -36.28
CA ARG A 583 -12.06 -8.71 -34.86
C ARG A 583 -11.35 -7.57 -34.11
N LEU A 584 -10.29 -6.96 -34.67
CA LEU A 584 -9.69 -5.74 -34.11
C LEU A 584 -10.71 -4.60 -33.98
N ARG A 585 -11.65 -4.48 -34.94
CA ARG A 585 -12.74 -3.49 -34.91
C ARG A 585 -13.69 -3.64 -33.70
N HIS A 586 -13.64 -4.77 -32.98
CA HIS A 586 -14.43 -5.04 -31.79
C HIS A 586 -13.65 -4.87 -30.48
N TRP A 587 -12.38 -4.41 -30.51
CA TRP A 587 -11.53 -4.22 -29.32
C TRP A 587 -11.86 -2.94 -28.52
N GLY A 588 -13.14 -2.69 -28.27
CA GLY A 588 -13.58 -1.61 -27.37
C GLY A 588 -13.11 -1.80 -25.91
N PRO A 589 -13.36 -0.81 -25.04
CA PRO A 589 -13.13 -0.96 -23.60
C PRO A 589 -14.12 -1.96 -23.02
N GLU A 590 -13.63 -3.11 -22.56
CA GLU A 590 -14.44 -4.17 -21.98
C GLU A 590 -14.74 -3.89 -20.50
N ARG A 591 -15.50 -2.82 -20.23
CA ARG A 591 -16.00 -2.48 -18.89
C ARG A 591 -16.84 -3.63 -18.32
N SER A 592 -16.81 -3.81 -17.01
CA SER A 592 -17.48 -4.94 -16.37
C SER A 592 -18.88 -4.55 -15.87
N ASN A 593 -19.93 -5.04 -16.55
CA ASN A 593 -21.33 -4.89 -16.12
C ASN A 593 -21.69 -5.66 -14.83
N ASP A 594 -20.70 -6.19 -14.10
CA ASP A 594 -20.90 -6.94 -12.86
C ASP A 594 -21.01 -5.99 -11.66
N LEU A 595 -22.17 -5.35 -11.56
CA LEU A 595 -22.52 -4.39 -10.51
C LEU A 595 -23.17 -5.07 -9.28
N ARG A 596 -22.96 -6.37 -9.09
CA ARG A 596 -23.63 -7.18 -8.06
C ARG A 596 -23.06 -6.91 -6.66
N ASN A 597 -23.90 -6.33 -5.80
CA ASN A 597 -23.82 -6.33 -4.33
C ASN A 597 -22.51 -5.80 -3.68
N THR A 598 -22.03 -4.59 -4.03
CA THR A 598 -20.86 -3.98 -3.36
C THR A 598 -21.00 -2.54 -2.86
N ILE A 599 -22.07 -1.79 -3.14
CA ILE A 599 -22.18 -0.38 -2.72
C ILE A 599 -22.67 -0.24 -1.28
N GLN A 600 -21.92 0.47 -0.44
CA GLN A 600 -22.39 0.91 0.87
C GLN A 600 -23.13 2.25 0.79
N ALA A 601 -24.46 2.21 0.94
CA ALA A 601 -25.23 3.41 1.22
C ALA A 601 -25.07 3.81 2.70
N SER A 602 -24.78 5.08 2.98
CA SER A 602 -24.63 5.57 4.36
C SER A 602 -25.99 5.65 5.07
N GLY A 603 -26.37 4.60 5.80
CA GLY A 603 -27.57 4.59 6.67
C GLY A 603 -27.48 5.48 7.92
N ALA A 604 -26.27 5.98 8.26
CA ALA A 604 -26.06 6.81 9.45
C ALA A 604 -26.72 8.19 9.31
N LYS A 605 -27.76 8.46 10.11
CA LYS A 605 -28.40 9.79 10.25
C LYS A 605 -27.46 10.88 10.77
N THR A 606 -26.32 10.50 11.37
CA THR A 606 -25.33 11.42 11.97
C THR A 606 -23.91 11.11 11.47
N ARG A 607 -23.37 12.01 10.63
CA ARG A 607 -22.03 11.90 10.01
C ARG A 607 -20.92 12.20 11.03
N LYS A 608 -20.22 11.19 11.54
CA LYS A 608 -19.23 11.36 12.61
C LYS A 608 -18.03 12.19 12.15
N GLY A 609 -17.43 12.93 13.09
CA GLY A 609 -16.28 13.79 12.84
C GLY A 609 -16.59 15.17 12.24
N LYS A 610 -17.85 15.57 12.04
CA LYS A 610 -18.20 16.99 11.94
C LYS A 610 -18.23 17.57 13.36
N LEU A 611 -17.33 18.50 13.67
CA LEU A 611 -17.40 19.24 14.93
C LEU A 611 -18.66 20.12 14.89
N LEU A 612 -19.59 19.85 15.81
CA LEU A 612 -20.77 20.67 16.06
C LEU A 612 -20.57 21.33 17.42
N PHE A 613 -20.41 22.64 17.43
CA PHE A 613 -20.34 23.42 18.66
C PHE A 613 -21.74 23.55 19.26
N PRO A 614 -21.96 23.21 20.55
CA PRO A 614 -23.26 23.36 21.20
C PRO A 614 -23.72 24.82 21.30
N ALA A 615 -22.80 25.79 21.29
CA ALA A 615 -23.11 27.22 21.35
C ALA A 615 -22.46 28.02 20.20
N SER A 616 -22.99 29.19 19.89
CA SER A 616 -22.36 30.15 18.98
C SER A 616 -21.37 31.06 19.73
N GLY A 617 -20.07 30.80 19.62
CA GLY A 617 -19.00 31.65 20.19
C GLY A 617 -17.82 30.88 20.77
N LEU A 618 -16.97 31.58 21.53
CA LEU A 618 -15.85 30.99 22.28
C LEU A 618 -16.29 30.67 23.72
N THR A 619 -17.04 29.59 23.90
CA THR A 619 -17.47 29.09 25.22
C THR A 619 -16.56 27.99 25.75
N LEU A 620 -16.54 27.79 27.07
CA LEU A 620 -15.78 26.70 27.70
C LEU A 620 -16.25 25.31 27.24
N GLU A 621 -17.55 25.16 26.97
CA GLU A 621 -18.11 23.93 26.39
C GLU A 621 -17.60 23.71 24.97
N ASN A 622 -17.61 24.73 24.11
CA ASN A 622 -17.05 24.63 22.76
C ASN A 622 -15.56 24.28 22.79
N ALA A 623 -14.79 24.81 23.74
CA ALA A 623 -13.39 24.44 23.94
C ALA A 623 -13.22 22.98 24.40
N ARG A 624 -14.12 22.46 25.27
CA ARG A 624 -14.17 21.03 25.63
C ARG A 624 -14.57 20.16 24.45
N THR A 625 -15.62 20.50 23.71
CA THR A 625 -16.03 19.75 22.50
C THR A 625 -14.94 19.75 21.44
N LEU A 626 -14.18 20.85 21.28
CA LEU A 626 -12.98 20.90 20.45
C LEU A 626 -11.89 19.94 20.96
N ALA A 627 -11.58 19.97 22.27
CA ALA A 627 -10.57 19.09 22.87
C ALA A 627 -10.95 17.61 22.79
N ASP A 628 -12.20 17.25 23.07
CA ASP A 628 -12.74 15.90 22.92
C ASP A 628 -12.77 15.44 21.46
N TRP A 629 -13.09 16.34 20.52
CA TRP A 629 -13.02 16.04 19.08
C TRP A 629 -11.57 15.83 18.61
N ILE A 630 -10.61 16.63 19.11
CA ILE A 630 -9.17 16.43 18.88
C ILE A 630 -8.72 15.09 19.49
N TRP A 631 -9.15 14.76 20.70
CA TRP A 631 -8.79 13.52 21.41
C TRP A 631 -9.34 12.27 20.71
N VAL A 632 -10.61 12.29 20.31
CA VAL A 632 -11.27 11.23 19.52
C VAL A 632 -10.71 11.13 18.09
N TRP A 633 -10.06 12.19 17.59
CA TRP A 633 -9.37 12.17 16.29
C TRP A 633 -7.92 11.69 16.38
N LEU A 634 -7.22 11.97 17.49
CA LEU A 634 -5.89 11.45 17.81
C LEU A 634 -5.92 9.93 18.05
N LYS A 635 -6.96 9.43 18.72
CA LYS A 635 -7.25 8.01 18.97
C LYS A 635 -7.63 7.29 17.68
#